data_AF-J9B9E1-F1
#
_entry.id   AF-J9B9E1-F1
#
_cell.length_a   1.000
_cell.length_b   1.000
_cell.length_c   1.000
_cell.angle_alpha   90.00
_cell.angle_beta   90.00
_cell.angle_gamma   90.00
#
_symmetry.space_group_name_H-M   'P 1'
#
loop_
_entity.id
_entity.type
_entity.pdbx_description
1 polymer ?
#
loop_
_entity_poly.entity_id
_entity_poly.type
_entity_poly.pdbx_seq_one_letter_code
_entity_poly.pdbx_strand_id
1 'polypeptide(L)'
;MVEVNRREIINAMNRNTELNARLKDNVVRNPLYFSRSYGLFLVCFSDAVPSDIGSFSKFGSPCIWNDDYHPSDAAYEKYDSLQTYRYYAMWGAAILYLLGLVVFIICS
;
A
#
# COMPACT_ATOMS: atom_id res chain seq x y z
N MET A 1 -0.51 -6.52 -8.98
CA MET A 1 -1.85 -6.06 -8.57
C MET A 1 -2.37 -7.00 -7.50
N VAL A 2 -2.82 -6.47 -6.36
CA VAL A 2 -3.46 -7.27 -5.30
C VAL A 2 -4.95 -6.95 -5.35
N GLU A 3 -5.73 -7.96 -5.73
CA GLU A 3 -7.19 -7.85 -5.83
C GLU A 3 -7.81 -8.32 -4.52
N VAL A 4 -8.71 -7.51 -3.95
CA VAL A 4 -9.37 -7.79 -2.67
C VAL A 4 -10.87 -7.90 -2.91
N ASN A 5 -11.44 -9.07 -2.61
CA ASN A 5 -12.89 -9.27 -2.72
C ASN A 5 -13.63 -8.63 -1.53
N ARG A 6 -13.77 -7.30 -1.58
CA ARG A 6 -14.40 -6.51 -0.49
C ARG A 6 -15.83 -6.97 -0.15
N ARG A 7 -16.58 -7.46 -1.14
CA ARG A 7 -17.97 -7.95 -0.93
C ARG A 7 -18.01 -9.16 -0.02
N GLU A 8 -17.07 -10.09 -0.17
CA GLU A 8 -16.99 -11.29 0.64
C GLU A 8 -16.59 -10.96 2.09
N ILE A 9 -15.65 -10.03 2.28
CA ILE A 9 -15.21 -9.55 3.60
C ILE A 9 -16.38 -8.89 4.35
N ILE A 10 -17.14 -8.02 3.68
CA ILE A 10 -18.30 -7.36 4.27
C ILE A 10 -19.41 -8.37 4.60
N ASN A 11 -19.64 -9.35 3.72
CA ASN A 11 -20.65 -10.39 3.97
C ASN A 11 -20.25 -11.29 5.15
N ALA A 12 -18.96 -11.65 5.27
CA ALA A 12 -18.45 -12.41 6.41
C ALA A 12 -18.52 -11.60 7.72
N MET A 13 -18.25 -10.30 7.68
CA MET A 13 -18.41 -9.40 8.83
C MET A 13 -19.87 -9.25 9.25
N ASN A 14 -20.79 -9.03 8.31
CA ASN A 14 -22.20 -8.83 8.63
C ASN A 14 -22.85 -10.07 9.26
N ARG A 15 -22.29 -11.27 9.03
CA ARG A 15 -22.70 -12.50 9.72
C ARG A 15 -22.31 -12.53 11.21
N ASN A 16 -21.31 -11.76 11.62
CA ASN A 16 -20.84 -11.67 13.00
C ASN A 16 -21.11 -10.26 13.56
N THR A 17 -22.23 -10.10 14.28
CA THR A 17 -22.68 -8.81 14.84
C THR A 17 -21.67 -8.16 15.78
N GLU A 18 -20.97 -8.94 16.61
CA GLU A 18 -19.94 -8.43 17.52
C GLU A 18 -18.70 -7.92 16.77
N LEU A 19 -18.29 -8.63 15.72
CA LEU A 19 -17.14 -8.25 14.89
C LEU A 19 -17.48 -7.02 14.04
N ASN A 20 -18.70 -6.93 13.53
CA ASN A 20 -19.20 -5.78 12.77
C ASN A 20 -19.13 -4.49 13.60
N ALA A 21 -19.61 -4.53 14.85
CA ALA A 21 -19.60 -3.35 15.73
C ALA A 21 -18.18 -2.80 16.00
N ARG A 22 -17.15 -3.66 16.03
CA ARG A 22 -15.77 -3.26 16.33
C ARG A 22 -14.93 -2.95 15.08
N LEU A 23 -15.19 -3.60 13.96
CA LEU A 23 -14.33 -3.56 12.77
C LEU A 23 -14.88 -2.69 11.63
N LYS A 24 -16.16 -2.29 11.66
CA LYS A 24 -16.80 -1.54 10.57
C LYS A 24 -16.07 -0.25 10.22
N ASP A 25 -15.68 0.54 11.22
CA ASP A 25 -14.97 1.80 10.98
C ASP A 25 -13.55 1.58 10.45
N ASN A 26 -12.88 0.52 10.93
CA ASN A 26 -11.55 0.13 10.46
C ASN A 26 -11.59 -0.38 9.01
N VAL A 27 -12.60 -1.15 8.63
CA VAL A 27 -12.72 -1.71 7.27
C VAL A 27 -13.03 -0.64 6.22
N VAL A 28 -13.70 0.44 6.63
CA VAL A 28 -13.96 1.58 5.75
C VAL A 28 -12.71 2.42 5.52
N ARG A 29 -11.87 2.59 6.55
CA ARG A 29 -10.71 3.49 6.50
C ARG A 29 -9.39 2.81 6.18
N ASN A 30 -9.27 1.50 6.37
CA ASN A 30 -8.00 0.83 6.27
C ASN A 30 -7.71 0.42 4.81
N PRO A 31 -6.61 0.91 4.21
CA PRO A 31 -6.24 0.64 2.82
C PRO A 31 -5.94 -0.85 2.53
N LEU A 32 -5.85 -1.70 3.55
CA LEU A 32 -5.79 -3.16 3.43
C LEU A 32 -7.02 -3.81 2.81
N TYR A 33 -8.18 -3.17 2.92
CA TYR A 33 -9.44 -3.75 2.42
C TYR A 33 -9.83 -3.28 1.01
N PHE A 34 -8.90 -2.65 0.30
CA PHE A 34 -9.10 -2.12 -1.05
C PHE A 34 -8.11 -2.74 -2.03
N SER A 35 -8.55 -2.93 -3.27
CA SER A 35 -7.69 -3.44 -4.34
C SER A 35 -6.64 -2.39 -4.68
N ARG A 36 -5.38 -2.83 -4.76
CA ARG A 36 -4.23 -1.92 -4.87
C ARG A 36 -3.14 -2.44 -5.79
N SER A 37 -2.44 -1.49 -6.38
CA SER A 37 -1.27 -1.70 -7.23
C SER A 37 -0.06 -0.99 -6.64
N TYR A 38 1.04 -1.71 -6.53
CA TYR A 38 2.30 -1.17 -6.01
C TYR A 38 3.16 -0.71 -7.19
N GLY A 39 3.40 0.60 -7.26
CA GLY A 39 4.45 1.18 -8.09
C GLY A 39 5.77 1.22 -7.32
N LEU A 40 6.79 1.87 -7.91
CA LEU A 40 8.10 1.98 -7.28
C LEU A 40 8.03 2.77 -5.96
N PHE A 41 7.25 3.86 -5.90
CA PHE A 41 7.13 4.72 -4.71
C PHE A 41 5.69 4.96 -4.25
N LEU A 42 4.72 4.67 -5.11
CA LEU A 42 3.31 4.99 -4.89
C LEU A 42 2.49 3.70 -4.87
N VAL A 43 1.52 3.64 -3.97
CA VAL A 43 0.48 2.61 -3.96
C VAL A 43 -0.79 3.25 -4.50
N CYS A 44 -1.31 2.73 -5.60
CA CYS A 44 -2.52 3.24 -6.24
C CYS A 44 -3.68 2.28 -6.01
N PHE A 45 -4.87 2.81 -5.72
CA PHE A 45 -6.08 2.02 -5.54
C PHE A 45 -6.92 2.01 -6.82
N SER A 46 -7.45 0.84 -7.16
CA SER A 46 -8.34 0.67 -8.32
C SER A 46 -9.81 0.94 -7.96
N ASP A 47 -10.14 0.84 -6.66
CA ASP A 47 -11.47 1.06 -6.12
C ASP A 47 -11.61 2.48 -5.57
N ALA A 48 -12.85 2.99 -5.51
CA ALA A 48 -13.15 4.25 -4.86
C ALA A 48 -12.86 4.14 -3.35
N VAL A 49 -11.71 4.68 -2.93
CA VAL A 49 -11.35 4.86 -1.52
C VAL A 49 -11.92 6.19 -1.00
N PRO A 50 -12.32 6.25 0.28
CA PRO A 50 -12.77 7.51 0.89
C PRO A 50 -11.67 8.57 0.82
N SER A 51 -12.09 9.84 0.67
CA SER A 51 -11.22 10.99 0.39
C SER A 51 -10.15 11.26 1.46
N ASP A 52 -10.32 10.73 2.66
CA ASP A 52 -9.37 10.86 3.78
C ASP A 52 -8.16 9.91 3.68
N ILE A 53 -8.14 8.94 2.75
CA ILE A 53 -7.06 7.93 2.68
C ILE A 53 -5.86 8.43 1.85
N GLY A 54 -6.04 9.37 0.91
CA GLY A 54 -4.95 9.79 0.03
C GLY A 54 -5.29 10.93 -0.92
N SER A 55 -4.25 11.49 -1.54
CA SER A 55 -4.40 12.53 -2.57
C SER A 55 -4.67 11.88 -3.94
N PHE A 56 -5.54 12.49 -4.74
CA PHE A 56 -5.79 12.01 -6.10
C PHE A 56 -4.53 12.19 -6.95
N SER A 57 -4.01 11.10 -7.52
CA SER A 57 -2.98 11.21 -8.55
C SER A 57 -3.60 11.83 -9.79
N LYS A 58 -2.78 12.57 -10.56
CA LYS A 58 -3.17 13.26 -11.81
C LYS A 58 -3.78 12.32 -12.87
N PHE A 59 -3.66 11.01 -12.69
CA PHE A 59 -4.20 9.94 -13.54
C PHE A 59 -5.60 9.44 -13.15
N GLY A 60 -6.28 10.09 -12.20
CA GLY A 60 -7.67 9.79 -11.85
C GLY A 60 -7.85 8.61 -10.89
N SER A 61 -6.76 7.91 -10.53
CA SER A 61 -6.74 6.94 -9.43
C SER A 61 -6.20 7.59 -8.15
N PRO A 62 -6.81 7.31 -6.99
CA PRO A 62 -6.25 7.73 -5.70
C PRO A 62 -4.97 6.93 -5.44
N CYS A 63 -3.85 7.63 -5.23
CA CYS A 63 -2.57 7.02 -4.92
C CYS A 63 -1.97 7.65 -3.68
N ILE A 64 -1.36 6.82 -2.84
CA ILE A 64 -0.65 7.23 -1.63
C ILE A 64 0.84 6.93 -1.79
N TRP A 65 1.67 7.61 -1.00
CA TRP A 65 3.05 7.20 -0.83
C TRP A 65 3.09 5.82 -0.18
N ASN A 66 4.04 4.99 -0.61
CA ASN A 66 4.22 3.69 0.00
C ASN A 66 4.90 3.85 1.37
N ASP A 67 4.11 3.77 2.44
CA ASP A 67 4.59 3.90 3.83
C ASP A 67 5.64 2.83 4.20
N ASP A 68 5.71 1.72 3.44
CA ASP A 68 6.73 0.68 3.63
C ASP A 68 8.18 1.19 3.40
N TYR A 69 8.36 2.35 2.75
CA TYR A 69 9.67 3.00 2.65
C TYR A 69 10.15 3.63 3.96
N HIS A 70 9.22 4.03 4.83
CA HIS A 70 9.51 4.70 6.09
C HIS A 70 8.72 4.05 7.24
N PRO A 71 9.04 2.80 7.60
CA PRO A 71 8.41 2.18 8.76
C PRO A 71 8.80 2.91 10.03
N SER A 72 7.86 3.03 10.98
CA SER A 72 8.17 3.51 12.33
C SER A 72 9.17 2.58 13.01
N ASP A 73 10.04 3.11 13.88
CA ASP A 73 11.06 2.32 14.61
C ASP A 73 10.47 1.08 15.30
N ALA A 74 9.33 1.25 15.98
CA ALA A 74 8.63 0.17 16.68
C ALA A 74 8.05 -0.92 15.76
N ALA A 75 7.85 -0.61 14.48
CA ALA A 75 7.42 -1.58 13.47
C ALA A 75 8.64 -2.29 12.87
N TYR A 76 9.71 -1.55 12.58
CA TYR A 76 10.95 -2.08 12.03
C TYR A 76 11.64 -3.07 13.00
N GLU A 77 11.63 -2.80 14.30
CA GLU A 77 12.17 -3.72 15.33
C GLU A 77 11.47 -5.09 15.36
N LYS A 78 10.23 -5.16 14.86
CA LYS A 78 9.43 -6.39 14.82
C LYS A 78 9.56 -7.14 13.51
N TYR A 79 10.41 -6.68 12.60
CA TYR A 79 10.55 -7.31 11.30
C TYR A 79 11.20 -8.68 11.42
N ASP A 80 10.53 -9.66 10.85
CA ASP A 80 11.12 -10.97 10.60
C ASP A 80 12.15 -10.87 9.45
N SER A 81 13.05 -11.84 9.39
CA SER A 81 14.08 -12.00 8.35
C SER A 81 13.58 -11.75 6.92
N LEU A 82 12.39 -12.27 6.59
CA LEU A 82 11.76 -12.10 5.28
C LEU A 82 11.29 -10.65 5.04
N GLN A 83 10.76 -9.99 6.07
CA GLN A 83 10.27 -8.60 5.97
C GLN A 83 11.44 -7.63 5.81
N THR A 84 12.51 -7.85 6.58
CA THR A 84 13.76 -7.10 6.47
C THR A 84 14.36 -7.25 5.08
N TYR A 85 14.38 -8.47 4.52
CA TYR A 85 14.83 -8.69 3.14
C TYR A 85 14.00 -7.89 2.13
N ARG A 86 12.67 -7.93 2.24
CA ARG A 86 11.77 -7.17 1.33
C ARG A 86 11.99 -5.67 1.43
N TYR A 87 12.19 -5.16 2.65
CA TYR A 87 12.51 -3.75 2.89
C TYR A 87 13.78 -3.31 2.14
N TYR A 88 14.88 -4.04 2.31
CA TYR A 88 16.12 -3.72 1.60
C TYR A 88 16.02 -3.93 0.09
N ALA A 89 15.26 -4.92 -0.37
CA ALA A 89 15.03 -5.14 -1.80
C ALA A 89 14.26 -3.96 -2.43
N MET A 90 13.26 -3.41 -1.74
CA MET A 90 12.53 -2.21 -2.21
C MET A 90 13.45 -0.98 -2.31
N TRP A 91 14.23 -0.71 -1.26
CA TRP A 91 15.22 0.37 -1.28
C TRP A 91 16.29 0.18 -2.37
N GLY A 92 16.78 -1.05 -2.55
CA GLY A 92 17.72 -1.39 -3.61
C GLY A 92 17.14 -1.12 -5.00
N ALA A 93 15.89 -1.49 -5.25
CA ALA A 93 15.21 -1.21 -6.52
C ALA A 93 15.08 0.31 -6.77
N ALA A 94 14.74 1.10 -5.75
CA ALA A 94 14.67 2.55 -5.86
C ALA A 94 16.03 3.18 -6.22
N ILE A 95 17.11 2.75 -5.56
CA ILE A 95 18.46 3.24 -5.84
C ILE A 95 18.91 2.87 -7.25
N LEU A 96 18.69 1.61 -7.66
CA LEU A 96 19.04 1.14 -9.00
C LEU A 96 18.27 1.88 -10.08
N TYR A 97 17.00 2.21 -9.84
CA TYR A 97 16.20 3.01 -10.75
C TYR A 97 16.78 4.43 -10.91
N LEU A 98 17.16 5.08 -9.81
CA LEU A 98 17.82 6.40 -9.86
C LEU A 98 19.16 6.34 -10.58
N LEU A 99 19.99 5.33 -10.31
CA LEU A 99 21.25 5.12 -11.01
C LEU A 99 21.02 4.91 -12.52
N GLY A 100 20.01 4.13 -12.89
CA GLY A 100 19.62 3.92 -14.28
C GLY A 100 19.22 5.22 -14.98
N LEU A 101 18.45 6.09 -14.31
CA LEU A 101 18.10 7.41 -14.84
C LEU A 101 19.34 8.30 -15.00
N VAL A 102 20.26 8.31 -14.04
CA VAL A 102 21.50 9.11 -14.13
C VAL A 102 22.35 8.65 -15.31
N VAL A 103 22.56 7.34 -15.46
CA VAL A 103 23.31 6.78 -16.59
C VAL A 103 22.61 7.09 -17.90
N PHE A 104 21.28 6.96 -17.97
CA PHE A 104 20.51 7.31 -19.16
C PHE A 104 20.70 8.78 -19.54
N ILE A 105 20.64 9.71 -18.59
CA ILE A 105 20.83 11.15 -18.83
C ILE A 105 22.26 11.47 -19.31
N ILE A 106 23.27 10.81 -18.75
CA ILE A 106 24.69 11.06 -19.13
C ILE A 106 25.01 10.45 -20.49
N CYS A 107 24.41 9.31 -20.82
CA CYS A 107 24.71 8.54 -22.04
C CYS A 107 23.69 8.72 -23.19
N SER A 108 22.65 9.56 -23.04
CA SER A 108 21.71 9.92 -24.12
C SER A 108 22.13 11.19 -24.83
#